data_AF-A0A923V843-F1
#
_entry.id   AF-A0A923V843-F1
#
_cell.length_a   1.000
_cell.length_b   1.000
_cell.length_c   1.000
_cell.angle_alpha   90.00
_cell.angle_beta   90.00
_cell.angle_gamma   90.00
#
_symmetry.space_group_name_H-M   'P 1'
#
loop_
_entity.id
_entity.type
_entity.pdbx_description
1 polymer ?
#
loop_
_entity_poly.entity_id
_entity_poly.type
_entity_poly.pdbx_seq_one_letter_code
_entity_poly.pdbx_strand_id
1 'polypeptide(L)'
;MTQRNITIMAMCAVVAGAVFVNEYIIKNVKSDQDRGVASFGERFEPNQIKWEQELAQSVSKDSKAKTLLGSKPNMQDRLLFEVFEGRYEAKLDQGKIQKISLLQNQAPIQLKTDDFMKDYGALLKSYDSYSKSQVDAAHEDIQLKAKDGSAVGVMKIERDDKGRVLNIEIQ
;
A
#
# COMPACT_ATOMS: atom_id res chain seq x y z
N MET A 1 -33.09 30.04 39.31
CA MET A 1 -31.65 30.13 39.00
C MET A 1 -31.51 30.90 37.70
N THR A 2 -30.83 32.05 37.75
CA THR A 2 -30.72 33.06 36.70
C THR A 2 -29.81 32.59 35.56
N GLN A 3 -30.18 32.90 34.31
CA GLN A 3 -29.49 32.52 33.06
C GLN A 3 -27.95 32.71 33.11
N ARG A 4 -27.47 33.69 33.87
CA ARG A 4 -26.04 33.96 34.11
C ARG A 4 -25.28 32.75 34.67
N ASN A 5 -25.88 31.95 35.54
CA ASN A 5 -25.24 30.77 36.11
C ASN A 5 -25.15 29.62 35.09
N ILE A 6 -26.11 29.53 34.16
CA ILE A 6 -26.12 28.52 33.09
C ILE A 6 -25.00 28.82 32.10
N THR A 7 -24.80 30.09 31.73
CA THR A 7 -23.73 30.50 30.81
C THR A 7 -22.34 30.26 31.39
N ILE A 8 -22.12 30.57 32.67
CA ILE A 8 -20.84 30.32 33.34
C ILE A 8 -20.57 28.81 33.41
N MET A 9 -21.58 28.00 33.73
CA MET A 9 -21.44 26.55 33.79
C MET A 9 -21.16 25.94 32.40
N ALA A 10 -21.78 26.48 31.34
CA ALA A 10 -21.52 26.06 29.97
C ALA A 10 -20.08 26.41 29.52
N MET A 11 -19.58 27.60 29.85
CA MET A 11 -18.19 27.97 29.57
C MET A 11 -17.20 27.06 30.30
N CYS A 12 -17.44 26.79 31.58
CA CYS A 12 -16.60 25.86 32.35
C CYS A 12 -16.64 24.42 31.77
N ALA A 13 -17.79 23.96 31.30
CA ALA A 13 -17.92 22.64 30.68
C ALA A 13 -17.15 22.54 29.36
N VAL A 14 -17.15 23.59 28.54
CA VAL A 14 -16.37 23.64 27.29
C VAL A 14 -14.87 23.62 27.58
N VAL A 15 -14.42 24.41 28.56
CA VAL A 15 -12.99 24.43 28.96
C VAL A 15 -12.56 23.09 29.56
N ALA A 16 -13.37 22.50 30.44
CA ALA A 16 -13.09 21.19 31.01
C ALA A 16 -13.06 20.09 29.95
N GLY A 17 -13.99 20.12 28.98
CA GLY A 17 -14.00 19.21 27.84
C GLY A 17 -12.74 19.34 26.96
N ALA A 18 -12.31 20.57 26.68
CA ALA A 18 -11.11 20.82 25.89
C ALA A 18 -9.83 20.31 26.60
N VAL A 19 -9.71 20.55 27.91
CA VAL A 19 -8.59 20.04 28.71
C VAL A 19 -8.62 18.52 28.79
N PHE A 20 -9.80 17.91 28.98
CA PHE A 20 -9.95 16.46 29.03
C PHE A 20 -9.58 15.79 27.70
N VAL A 21 -10.02 16.34 26.56
CA VAL A 21 -9.64 15.84 25.23
C VAL A 21 -8.13 15.96 25.01
N ASN A 22 -7.52 17.09 25.36
CA ASN A 22 -6.08 17.30 25.18
C ASN A 22 -5.25 16.35 26.06
N GLU A 23 -5.62 16.20 27.34
CA GLU A 23 -4.85 15.38 28.26
C GLU A 23 -5.09 13.88 28.05
N TYR A 24 -6.32 13.46 27.73
CA TYR A 24 -6.67 12.04 27.68
C TYR A 24 -6.57 11.42 26.28
N ILE A 25 -6.82 12.18 25.23
CA ILE A 25 -6.75 11.68 23.84
C ILE A 25 -5.38 11.97 23.24
N ILE A 26 -4.83 13.17 23.43
CA ILE A 26 -3.61 13.58 22.71
C ILE A 26 -2.32 13.09 23.42
N LYS A 27 -2.27 13.06 24.75
CA LYS A 27 -1.08 12.54 25.48
C LYS A 27 -1.00 11.01 25.52
N ASN A 28 -2.11 10.28 25.59
CA ASN A 28 -2.07 8.80 25.57
C ASN A 28 -1.73 8.21 24.20
N VAL A 29 -1.80 8.99 23.13
CA VAL A 29 -1.41 8.55 21.76
C VAL A 29 0.09 8.75 21.50
N LYS A 30 0.86 9.30 22.45
CA LYS A 30 2.32 9.49 22.32
C LYS A 30 3.17 8.26 22.70
N SER A 31 2.55 7.13 23.04
CA SER A 31 3.26 5.88 23.30
C SER A 31 2.91 4.88 22.19
N ASP A 32 3.88 4.52 21.36
CA ASP A 32 3.85 3.45 20.35
C ASP A 32 3.10 3.68 19.04
N GLN A 33 3.32 4.81 18.36
CA GLN A 33 3.19 4.80 16.90
C GLN A 33 4.16 5.76 16.21
N ASP A 34 5.34 5.23 15.88
CA ASP A 34 6.18 5.66 14.74
C ASP A 34 5.45 5.39 13.41
N ARG A 35 4.22 5.90 13.29
CA ARG A 35 3.58 6.14 12.01
C ARG A 35 3.72 7.63 11.75
N GLY A 36 4.82 7.99 11.11
CA GLY A 36 5.00 9.31 10.51
C GLY A 36 3.82 9.61 9.60
N VAL A 37 2.86 10.39 10.11
CA VAL A 37 1.83 11.01 9.29
C VAL A 37 2.57 12.04 8.43
N ALA A 38 2.76 11.70 7.16
CA ALA A 38 3.30 12.60 6.17
C ALA A 38 2.34 13.77 5.94
N SER A 39 2.53 14.85 6.69
CA SER A 39 2.85 16.18 6.18
C SER A 39 2.57 17.20 7.30
N PHE A 40 3.61 17.87 7.77
CA PHE A 40 3.49 19.18 8.41
C PHE A 40 4.04 20.20 7.40
N GLY A 41 3.30 20.39 6.31
CA GLY A 41 3.36 21.60 5.50
C GLY A 41 2.35 22.60 6.07
N GLU A 42 2.65 23.89 6.00
CA GLU A 42 1.83 24.96 6.54
C GLU A 42 0.36 24.83 6.12
N ARG A 43 -0.52 24.56 7.10
CA ARG A 43 -1.97 24.27 7.02
C ARG A 43 -2.84 25.33 6.31
N PHE A 44 -2.26 26.32 5.66
CA PHE A 44 -2.95 27.50 5.15
C PHE A 44 -2.59 27.88 3.72
N GLU A 45 -2.06 26.96 2.90
CA GLU A 45 -1.99 27.21 1.47
C GLU A 45 -3.41 27.12 0.84
N PRO A 46 -3.89 28.18 0.16
CA PRO A 46 -5.24 28.21 -0.42
C PRO A 46 -5.53 27.07 -1.40
N ASN A 47 -4.49 26.51 -2.03
CA ASN A 47 -4.61 25.40 -2.96
C ASN A 47 -4.82 24.06 -2.26
N GLN A 48 -4.26 23.86 -1.07
CA GLN A 48 -4.45 22.65 -0.27
C GLN A 48 -5.88 22.58 0.29
N ILE A 49 -6.41 23.72 0.73
CA ILE A 49 -7.80 23.85 1.23
C ILE A 49 -8.81 23.50 0.13
N LYS A 50 -8.57 23.93 -1.11
CA LYS A 50 -9.44 23.57 -2.25
C LYS A 50 -9.43 22.08 -2.55
N TRP A 51 -8.25 21.47 -2.55
CA TRP A 51 -8.12 20.02 -2.71
C TRP A 51 -8.87 19.28 -1.59
N GLU A 52 -8.64 19.63 -0.31
CA GLU A 52 -9.32 18.98 0.81
C GLU A 52 -10.84 19.13 0.73
N GLN A 53 -11.32 20.30 0.28
CA GLN A 53 -12.73 20.58 0.12
C GLN A 53 -13.35 19.83 -1.07
N GLU A 54 -12.61 19.71 -2.19
CA GLU A 54 -13.01 18.90 -3.35
C GLU A 54 -13.05 17.40 -3.00
N LEU A 55 -12.08 16.93 -2.24
CA LEU A 55 -12.01 15.54 -1.76
C LEU A 55 -13.14 15.23 -0.76
N ALA A 56 -13.44 16.15 0.16
CA ALA A 56 -14.58 16.02 1.06
C ALA A 56 -15.92 16.06 0.30
N GLN A 57 -16.03 16.86 -0.76
CA GLN A 57 -17.21 16.91 -1.61
C GLN A 57 -17.38 15.66 -2.47
N SER A 58 -16.29 15.08 -3.00
CA SER A 58 -16.36 13.83 -3.77
C SER A 58 -16.72 12.65 -2.89
N VAL A 59 -16.14 12.58 -1.68
CA VAL A 59 -16.41 11.53 -0.69
C VAL A 59 -17.82 11.64 -0.09
N SER A 60 -18.37 12.85 0.07
CA SER A 60 -19.74 13.02 0.56
C SER A 60 -20.83 12.73 -0.49
N LYS A 61 -20.51 12.90 -1.78
CA LYS A 61 -21.43 12.60 -2.89
C LYS A 61 -21.48 11.13 -3.26
N ASP A 62 -20.44 10.37 -2.96
CA ASP A 62 -20.40 8.94 -3.21
C ASP A 62 -20.82 8.16 -1.95
N SER A 63 -22.01 7.55 -1.99
CA SER A 63 -22.56 6.75 -0.89
C SER A 63 -21.72 5.51 -0.56
N LYS A 64 -20.78 5.13 -1.44
CA LYS A 64 -19.81 4.05 -1.24
C LYS A 64 -18.43 4.53 -0.77
N ALA A 65 -18.18 5.84 -0.69
CA ALA A 65 -16.86 6.34 -0.31
C ALA A 65 -16.53 6.14 1.18
N LYS A 66 -17.53 5.99 2.06
CA LYS A 66 -17.32 5.49 3.43
C LYS A 66 -16.71 4.08 3.47
N THR A 67 -16.85 3.30 2.39
CA THR A 67 -16.34 1.92 2.27
C THR A 67 -14.92 1.87 1.69
N LEU A 68 -14.43 2.95 1.06
CA LEU A 68 -13.09 3.03 0.45
C LEU A 68 -11.96 3.21 1.49
N LEU A 69 -12.26 3.77 2.67
CA LEU A 69 -11.27 3.98 3.74
C LEU A 69 -10.98 2.72 4.58
N GLY A 70 -11.70 1.62 4.33
CA GLY A 70 -11.58 0.37 5.09
C GLY A 70 -11.58 -0.89 4.24
N SER A 71 -11.52 -0.80 2.90
CA SER A 71 -11.39 -1.99 2.08
C SER A 71 -10.01 -2.60 2.31
N LYS A 72 -9.98 -3.85 2.75
CA LYS A 72 -8.75 -4.64 2.85
C LYS A 72 -7.99 -4.51 1.51
N PRO A 73 -6.71 -4.12 1.52
CA PRO A 73 -5.95 -3.92 0.28
C PRO A 73 -5.98 -5.19 -0.55
N ASN A 74 -6.17 -5.03 -1.86
CA ASN A 74 -6.17 -6.16 -2.76
C ASN A 74 -4.79 -6.83 -2.73
N MET A 75 -4.70 -8.12 -3.06
CA MET A 75 -3.41 -8.83 -3.09
C MET A 75 -2.41 -8.16 -4.04
N GLN A 76 -2.90 -7.50 -5.10
CA GLN A 76 -2.10 -6.67 -6.00
C GLN A 76 -1.51 -5.44 -5.31
N ASP A 77 -2.32 -4.70 -4.54
CA ASP A 77 -1.87 -3.52 -3.79
C ASP A 77 -0.86 -3.92 -2.71
N ARG A 78 -1.10 -5.05 -2.03
CA ARG A 78 -0.14 -5.61 -1.08
C ARG A 78 1.19 -5.93 -1.76
N LEU A 79 1.16 -6.56 -2.93
CA LEU A 79 2.40 -6.86 -3.64
C LEU A 79 3.19 -5.57 -3.96
N LEU A 80 2.52 -4.55 -4.52
CA LEU A 80 3.18 -3.31 -4.92
C LEU A 80 3.66 -2.46 -3.74
N PHE A 81 2.87 -2.33 -2.69
CA PHE A 81 3.15 -1.40 -1.59
C PHE A 81 3.77 -2.08 -0.35
N GLU A 82 3.50 -3.36 -0.10
CA GLU A 82 4.05 -4.10 1.05
C GLU A 82 5.35 -4.82 0.68
N VAL A 83 5.40 -5.50 -0.46
CA VAL A 83 6.61 -6.25 -0.88
C VAL A 83 7.57 -5.37 -1.65
N PHE A 84 7.07 -4.64 -2.65
CA PHE A 84 7.87 -3.78 -3.50
C PHE A 84 8.02 -2.35 -2.98
N GLU A 85 7.42 -2.03 -1.83
CA GLU A 85 7.51 -0.73 -1.14
C GLU A 85 7.19 0.48 -2.04
N GLY A 86 6.38 0.30 -3.09
CA GLY A 86 6.08 1.33 -4.09
C GLY A 86 7.25 1.71 -5.02
N ARG A 87 8.36 0.95 -5.00
CA ARG A 87 9.57 1.21 -5.81
C ARG A 87 9.51 0.63 -7.21
N TYR A 88 8.50 -0.18 -7.49
CA TYR A 88 8.35 -0.91 -8.74
C TYR A 88 7.02 -0.52 -9.40
N GLU A 89 7.05 -0.42 -10.72
CA GLU A 89 5.83 -0.34 -11.54
C GLU A 89 5.37 -1.74 -11.92
N ALA A 90 4.05 -1.97 -11.92
CA ALA A 90 3.47 -3.18 -12.50
C ALA A 90 2.64 -2.84 -13.74
N LYS A 91 2.88 -3.59 -14.81
CA LYS A 91 2.04 -3.61 -16.00
C LYS A 91 1.03 -4.74 -15.88
N LEU A 92 -0.24 -4.38 -15.95
CA LEU A 92 -1.36 -5.31 -15.90
C LEU A 92 -1.87 -5.58 -17.33
N ASP A 93 -2.21 -6.84 -17.60
CA ASP A 93 -2.96 -7.25 -18.79
C ASP A 93 -4.09 -8.18 -18.36
N GLN A 94 -5.32 -7.88 -18.80
CA GLN A 94 -6.55 -8.62 -18.43
C GLN A 94 -6.71 -8.89 -16.91
N GLY A 95 -6.27 -7.95 -16.06
CA GLY A 95 -6.36 -8.07 -14.59
C GLY A 95 -5.29 -8.96 -13.94
N LYS A 96 -4.32 -9.46 -14.71
CA LYS A 96 -3.14 -10.18 -14.20
C LYS A 96 -1.88 -9.35 -14.40
N ILE A 97 -0.88 -9.57 -13.54
CA ILE A 97 0.41 -8.89 -13.66
C ILE A 97 1.20 -9.56 -14.78
N GLN A 98 1.59 -8.77 -15.79
CA GLN A 98 2.44 -9.23 -16.89
C GLN A 98 3.91 -8.88 -16.67
N LYS A 99 4.17 -7.72 -16.07
CA LYS A 99 5.53 -7.22 -15.84
C LYS A 99 5.61 -6.39 -14.57
N ILE A 100 6.70 -6.52 -13.83
CA ILE A 100 7.06 -5.69 -12.68
C ILE A 100 8.47 -5.17 -12.92
N SER A 101 8.67 -3.86 -12.92
CA SER A 101 9.97 -3.25 -13.22
C SER A 101 10.33 -2.19 -12.19
N LEU A 102 11.60 -2.10 -11.84
CA LEU A 102 12.10 -1.09 -10.93
C LEU A 102 11.93 0.31 -11.54
N LEU A 103 11.35 1.25 -10.77
CA LEU A 103 11.26 2.64 -11.17
C LEU A 103 12.65 3.30 -11.25
N GLN A 104 12.79 4.29 -12.12
CA GLN A 104 14.05 5.02 -12.24
C GLN A 104 14.45 5.67 -10.90
N ASN A 105 15.74 5.58 -10.57
CA ASN A 105 16.35 6.12 -9.35
C ASN A 105 15.87 5.48 -8.03
N GLN A 106 15.23 4.30 -8.07
CA GLN A 106 14.88 3.55 -6.86
C GLN A 106 15.94 2.48 -6.54
N ALA A 107 16.02 2.12 -5.25
CA ALA A 107 16.90 1.05 -4.80
C ALA A 107 16.23 -0.32 -4.96
N PRO A 108 16.86 -1.28 -5.67
CA PRO A 108 16.28 -2.61 -5.86
C PRO A 108 16.27 -3.40 -4.55
N ILE A 109 15.29 -4.29 -4.43
CA ILE A 109 15.06 -5.12 -3.24
C ILE A 109 15.55 -6.55 -3.45
N GLN A 110 15.98 -7.20 -2.37
CA GLN A 110 16.31 -8.62 -2.39
C GLN A 110 15.05 -9.43 -2.10
N LEU A 111 14.70 -10.31 -3.03
CA LEU A 111 13.48 -11.11 -2.96
C LEU A 111 13.80 -12.57 -3.30
N LYS A 112 13.40 -13.49 -2.42
CA LYS A 112 13.56 -14.92 -2.65
C LYS A 112 12.45 -15.40 -3.58
N THR A 113 12.84 -16.02 -4.69
CA THR A 113 11.90 -16.53 -5.71
C THR A 113 10.86 -17.48 -5.12
N ASP A 114 11.27 -18.37 -4.21
CA ASP A 114 10.38 -19.39 -3.67
C ASP A 114 9.29 -18.80 -2.78
N ASP A 115 9.64 -17.81 -1.95
CA ASP A 115 8.70 -17.10 -1.08
C ASP A 115 7.72 -16.28 -1.93
N PHE A 116 8.23 -15.57 -2.93
CA PHE A 116 7.40 -14.79 -3.85
C PHE A 116 6.41 -15.65 -4.65
N MET A 117 6.87 -16.78 -5.19
CA MET A 117 6.00 -17.68 -5.94
C MET A 117 4.92 -18.32 -5.08
N LYS A 118 5.23 -18.61 -3.81
CA LYS A 118 4.27 -19.15 -2.85
C LYS A 118 3.15 -18.17 -2.55
N ASP A 119 3.49 -16.91 -2.31
CA ASP A 119 2.53 -15.92 -1.79
C ASP A 119 1.83 -15.14 -2.92
N TYR A 120 2.51 -14.91 -4.05
CA TYR A 120 2.05 -14.01 -5.10
C TYR A 120 2.01 -14.60 -6.51
N GLY A 121 2.55 -15.81 -6.73
CA GLY A 121 2.62 -16.37 -8.08
C GLY A 121 1.24 -16.52 -8.75
N ALA A 122 0.19 -16.81 -7.97
CA ALA A 122 -1.18 -16.89 -8.48
C ALA A 122 -1.71 -15.57 -9.07
N LEU A 123 -1.13 -14.42 -8.72
CA LEU A 123 -1.49 -13.11 -9.30
C LEU A 123 -0.93 -12.90 -10.69
N LEU A 124 0.12 -13.64 -11.03
CA LEU A 124 0.84 -13.51 -12.30
C LEU A 124 0.17 -14.37 -13.38
N LYS A 125 0.02 -15.67 -13.11
CA LYS A 125 -0.61 -16.63 -14.02
C LYS A 125 -1.25 -17.75 -13.22
N SER A 126 -2.25 -18.41 -13.79
CA SER A 126 -2.83 -19.61 -13.18
C SER A 126 -1.93 -20.79 -13.49
N TYR A 127 -1.38 -21.42 -12.47
CA TYR A 127 -0.52 -22.61 -12.58
C TYR A 127 -0.72 -23.50 -11.35
N ASP A 128 -0.30 -24.77 -11.45
CA ASP A 128 -0.39 -25.74 -10.36
C ASP A 128 0.99 -26.01 -9.72
N SER A 129 2.05 -26.03 -10.52
CA SER A 129 3.42 -26.15 -10.03
C SER A 129 4.37 -25.27 -10.84
N TYR A 130 5.56 -25.01 -10.31
CA TYR A 130 6.62 -24.33 -11.04
C TYR A 130 7.95 -25.07 -10.88
N SER A 131 8.84 -24.90 -11.85
CA SER A 131 10.21 -25.40 -11.77
C SER A 131 11.17 -24.35 -12.29
N LYS A 132 12.28 -24.15 -11.59
CA LYS A 132 13.37 -23.27 -12.04
C LYS A 132 14.12 -23.99 -13.16
N SER A 133 14.08 -23.46 -14.38
CA SER A 133 14.73 -24.07 -15.55
C SER A 133 16.15 -23.55 -15.75
N GLN A 134 16.36 -22.25 -15.53
CA GLN A 134 17.67 -21.62 -15.63
C GLN A 134 17.84 -20.69 -14.44
N VAL A 135 18.90 -20.89 -13.65
CA VAL A 135 19.22 -20.08 -12.48
C VAL A 135 20.65 -19.63 -12.63
N ASP A 136 20.83 -18.40 -13.06
CA ASP A 136 22.09 -17.67 -13.02
C ASP A 136 22.01 -16.61 -11.91
N ALA A 137 23.14 -16.07 -11.48
CA ALA A 137 23.20 -15.04 -10.44
C ALA A 137 22.37 -13.79 -10.79
N ALA A 138 22.24 -13.49 -12.09
CA ALA A 138 21.51 -12.33 -12.61
C ALA A 138 20.17 -12.68 -13.29
N HIS A 139 19.91 -13.93 -13.65
CA HIS A 139 18.72 -14.31 -14.41
C HIS A 139 18.11 -15.62 -13.90
N GLU A 140 16.83 -15.60 -13.58
CA GLU A 140 16.07 -16.80 -13.24
C GLU A 140 14.89 -16.99 -14.19
N ASP A 141 14.87 -18.12 -14.91
CA ASP A 141 13.73 -18.57 -15.68
C ASP A 141 12.96 -19.63 -14.88
N ILE A 142 11.68 -19.36 -14.67
CA ILE A 142 10.77 -20.18 -13.89
C ILE A 142 9.64 -20.63 -14.80
N GLN A 143 9.64 -21.93 -15.09
CA GLN A 143 8.62 -22.55 -15.91
C GLN A 143 7.39 -22.86 -15.07
N LEU A 144 6.25 -22.33 -15.49
CA LEU A 144 4.95 -22.55 -14.86
C LEU A 144 4.27 -23.74 -15.52
N LYS A 145 3.74 -24.67 -14.72
CA LYS A 145 3.14 -25.93 -15.18
C LYS A 145 1.71 -26.09 -14.70
N ALA A 146 0.84 -26.59 -15.57
CA ALA A 146 -0.51 -27.03 -15.21
C ALA A 146 -0.51 -28.41 -14.55
N LYS A 147 -1.67 -28.83 -14.03
CA LYS A 147 -1.95 -30.16 -13.46
C LYS A 147 -1.52 -31.34 -14.33
N ASP A 148 -1.61 -31.18 -15.65
CA ASP A 148 -1.22 -32.19 -16.63
C ASP A 148 0.29 -32.22 -16.92
N GLY A 149 1.06 -31.33 -16.29
CA GLY A 149 2.50 -31.18 -16.50
C GLY A 149 2.87 -30.34 -17.73
N SER A 150 1.90 -29.82 -18.48
CA SER A 150 2.13 -28.94 -19.62
C SER A 150 2.65 -27.56 -19.16
N ALA A 151 3.53 -26.96 -19.96
CA ALA A 151 4.05 -25.63 -19.68
C ALA A 151 3.01 -24.56 -20.04
N VAL A 152 2.54 -23.81 -19.05
CA VAL A 152 1.54 -22.74 -19.24
C VAL A 152 2.16 -21.36 -19.40
N GLY A 153 3.45 -21.20 -19.06
CA GLY A 153 4.17 -19.94 -19.22
C GLY A 153 5.58 -19.99 -18.65
N VAL A 154 6.31 -18.91 -18.86
CA VAL A 154 7.64 -18.71 -18.29
C VAL A 154 7.68 -17.35 -17.61
N MET A 155 8.06 -17.34 -16.35
CA MET A 155 8.39 -16.12 -15.61
C MET A 155 9.90 -15.94 -15.63
N LYS A 156 10.34 -14.74 -16.00
CA LYS A 156 11.74 -14.33 -16.01
C LYS A 156 11.97 -13.31 -14.91
N ILE A 157 12.96 -13.54 -14.07
CA ILE A 157 13.40 -12.59 -13.04
C ILE A 157 14.82 -12.15 -13.40
N GLU A 158 15.00 -10.85 -13.58
CA GLU A 158 16.31 -10.22 -13.73
C GLU A 158 16.73 -9.64 -12.39
N ARG A 159 17.99 -9.87 -12.02
CA ARG A 159 18.62 -9.43 -10.79
C ARG A 159 19.91 -8.69 -11.09
N ASP A 160 20.31 -7.84 -10.16
CA ASP A 160 21.64 -7.25 -10.17
C ASP A 160 22.70 -8.19 -9.56
N ASP A 161 23.96 -7.76 -9.60
CA ASP A 161 25.12 -8.51 -9.07
C ASP A 161 25.03 -8.82 -7.56
N LYS A 162 24.10 -8.19 -6.84
CA LYS A 162 23.83 -8.40 -5.41
C LYS A 162 22.60 -9.28 -5.18
N GLY A 163 22.02 -9.84 -6.24
CA GLY A 163 20.82 -10.68 -6.20
C GLY A 163 19.52 -9.92 -5.96
N ARG A 164 19.51 -8.60 -6.17
CA ARG A 164 18.33 -7.73 -5.99
C ARG A 164 17.54 -7.64 -7.29
N VAL A 165 16.22 -7.71 -7.22
CA VAL A 165 15.34 -7.80 -8.39
C VAL A 165 15.29 -6.47 -9.13
N LEU A 166 15.48 -6.51 -10.44
CA LEU A 166 15.34 -5.37 -11.34
C LEU A 166 14.05 -5.44 -12.15
N ASN A 167 13.73 -6.63 -12.64
CA ASN A 167 12.59 -6.86 -13.52
C ASN A 167 12.02 -8.26 -13.30
N ILE A 168 10.70 -8.39 -13.37
CA ILE A 168 9.98 -9.66 -13.41
C ILE A 168 9.02 -9.59 -14.59
N GLU A 169 9.10 -10.54 -15.52
CA GLU A 169 8.26 -10.57 -16.71
C GLU A 169 7.64 -11.96 -16.90
N ILE A 170 6.36 -12.01 -17.27
CA ILE A 170 5.64 -13.25 -17.55
C ILE A 170 5.27 -13.33 -19.04
N GLN A 171 5.64 -14.46 -19.64
CA GLN A 171 5.33 -14.86 -21.01
C GLN A 171 4.22 -15.94 -21.01
#